data_AF-A0AAP9HGX8-F1
#
_entry.id   AF-A0AAP9HGX8-F1
#
_cell.length_a   1.000
_cell.length_b   1.000
_cell.length_c   1.000
_cell.angle_alpha   90.00
_cell.angle_beta   90.00
_cell.angle_gamma   90.00
#
_symmetry.space_group_name_H-M   'P 1'
#
loop_
_entity.id
_entity.type
_entity.pdbx_description
1 polymer ?
#
loop_
_entity_poly.entity_id
_entity_poly.type
_entity_poly.pdbx_seq_one_letter_code
_entity_poly.pdbx_strand_id
1 'polypeptide(L)'
;MRKMDEMERHFADQSIKNAYLFMVVSLFIYTIFKQFQTGKWDFVFLILIVQNLILIGSDQWLKHRADRSDKGPAHVLYMTIVFTAILLAIGAIGLMFHGK
;
A
#
# COMPACT_ATOMS: atom_id res chain seq x y z
N MET A 1 -33.90 9.24 1.66
CA MET A 1 -33.23 8.48 0.59
C MET A 1 -31.74 8.81 0.54
N ARG A 2 -31.31 10.07 0.29
CA ARG A 2 -29.88 10.45 0.29
C ARG A 2 -29.04 10.04 1.52
N LYS A 3 -29.56 10.23 2.75
CA LYS A 3 -28.86 9.81 3.99
C LYS A 3 -28.69 8.29 4.13
N MET A 4 -29.59 7.51 3.53
CA MET A 4 -29.55 6.05 3.59
C MET A 4 -28.44 5.55 2.65
N ASP A 5 -28.38 6.11 1.44
CA ASP A 5 -27.31 5.82 0.47
C ASP A 5 -25.93 6.28 0.98
N GLU A 6 -25.86 7.40 1.72
CA GLU A 6 -24.64 7.87 2.39
C GLU A 6 -24.19 6.90 3.51
N MET A 7 -25.13 6.32 4.26
CA MET A 7 -24.82 5.30 5.28
C MET A 7 -24.34 3.99 4.67
N GLU A 8 -24.97 3.50 3.60
CA GLU A 8 -24.56 2.27 2.92
C GLU A 8 -23.13 2.38 2.37
N ARG A 9 -22.78 3.54 1.78
CA ARG A 9 -21.40 3.83 1.35
C ARG A 9 -20.42 3.86 2.52
N HIS A 10 -20.80 4.48 3.64
CA HIS A 10 -19.95 4.53 4.83
C HIS A 10 -19.65 3.11 5.38
N PHE A 11 -20.65 2.22 5.42
CA PHE A 11 -20.43 0.84 5.84
C PHE A 11 -19.56 0.06 4.84
N ALA A 12 -19.74 0.29 3.54
CA ALA A 12 -18.91 -0.32 2.51
C ALA A 12 -17.44 0.13 2.64
N ASP A 13 -17.19 1.43 2.79
CA ASP A 13 -15.83 1.99 2.96
C ASP A 13 -15.16 1.45 4.23
N GLN A 14 -15.90 1.40 5.34
CA GLN A 14 -15.37 0.86 6.59
C GLN A 14 -15.03 -0.63 6.47
N SER A 15 -15.86 -1.40 5.76
CA SER A 15 -15.62 -2.83 5.54
C SER A 15 -14.38 -3.06 4.68
N ILE A 16 -14.22 -2.31 3.58
CA ILE A 16 -13.03 -2.36 2.71
C ILE A 16 -11.77 -1.98 3.49
N LYS A 17 -11.83 -0.92 4.32
CA LYS A 17 -10.72 -0.50 5.17
C LYS A 17 -10.31 -1.60 6.16
N ASN A 18 -11.28 -2.26 6.79
CA ASN A 18 -11.02 -3.36 7.72
C ASN A 18 -10.42 -4.58 7.02
N ALA A 19 -10.94 -4.95 5.84
CA ALA A 19 -10.41 -6.05 5.04
C ALA A 19 -8.98 -5.79 4.58
N TYR A 20 -8.70 -4.57 4.12
CA TYR A 20 -7.34 -4.15 3.76
C TYR A 20 -6.39 -4.20 4.96
N LEU A 21 -6.81 -3.70 6.12
CA LEU A 21 -6.01 -3.75 7.34
C LEU A 21 -5.67 -5.19 7.73
N PHE A 22 -6.66 -6.08 7.72
CA PHE A 22 -6.44 -7.50 7.98
C PHE A 22 -5.40 -8.09 7.02
N MET A 23 -5.54 -7.86 5.72
CA MET A 23 -4.60 -8.33 4.70
C MET A 23 -3.16 -7.83 4.96
N VAL A 24 -2.98 -6.53 5.22
CA VAL A 24 -1.65 -5.96 5.50
C VAL A 24 -1.03 -6.59 6.75
N VAL A 25 -1.80 -6.72 7.83
CA VAL A 25 -1.32 -7.33 9.08
C VAL A 25 -0.95 -8.80 8.88
N SER A 26 -1.78 -9.57 8.18
CA SER A 26 -1.50 -10.98 7.90
C SER A 26 -0.22 -11.17 7.07
N LEU A 27 -0.04 -10.38 6.02
CA LEU A 27 1.17 -10.45 5.17
C LEU A 27 2.42 -10.00 5.94
N PHE A 28 2.29 -9.00 6.80
CA PHE A 28 3.37 -8.55 7.67
C PHE A 28 3.79 -9.63 8.68
N ILE A 29 2.82 -10.23 9.38
CA ILE A 29 3.07 -11.34 10.32
C ILE A 29 3.72 -12.51 9.59
N TYR A 30 3.22 -12.88 8.41
CA TYR A 30 3.79 -13.95 7.60
C TYR A 30 5.26 -13.67 7.25
N THR A 31 5.53 -12.45 6.79
CA THR A 31 6.90 -12.06 6.41
C THR A 31 7.85 -12.09 7.61
N ILE A 32 7.43 -11.58 8.77
CA ILE A 32 8.21 -11.65 10.01
C ILE A 32 8.48 -13.10 10.41
N PHE A 33 7.44 -13.94 10.38
CA PHE A 33 7.56 -15.35 10.72
C PHE A 33 8.56 -16.07 9.82
N LYS A 34 8.49 -15.83 8.51
CA LYS A 34 9.45 -16.38 7.53
C LYS A 34 10.86 -15.86 7.75
N GLN A 35 11.01 -14.58 8.07
CA GLN A 35 12.30 -13.98 8.40
C GLN A 35 12.93 -14.63 9.63
N PHE A 36 12.15 -14.92 10.68
CA PHE A 36 12.66 -15.64 11.86
C PHE A 36 12.99 -17.11 11.59
N GLN A 37 12.21 -17.81 10.76
CA GLN A 37 12.48 -19.22 10.47
C GLN A 37 13.65 -19.45 9.52
N THR A 38 13.74 -18.64 8.47
CA THR A 38 14.66 -18.88 7.36
C THR A 38 15.78 -17.85 7.26
N GLY A 39 15.67 -16.74 7.99
CA GLY A 39 16.58 -15.59 7.87
C GLY A 39 16.43 -14.82 6.55
N LYS A 40 15.46 -15.19 5.71
CA LYS A 40 15.34 -14.72 4.33
C LYS A 40 14.00 -14.03 4.10
N TRP A 41 14.06 -12.93 3.38
CA TRP A 41 12.89 -12.29 2.77
C TRP A 41 12.43 -13.12 1.57
N ASP A 42 11.12 -13.32 1.45
CA ASP A 42 10.50 -14.06 0.36
C ASP A 42 9.61 -13.16 -0.51
N PHE A 43 9.00 -13.75 -1.53
CA PHE A 43 8.15 -13.03 -2.48
C PHE A 43 6.95 -12.32 -1.81
N VAL A 44 6.50 -12.79 -0.64
CA VAL A 44 5.37 -12.19 0.07
C VAL A 44 5.73 -10.81 0.61
N PHE A 45 7.01 -10.57 0.95
CA PHE A 45 7.50 -9.23 1.30
C PHE A 45 7.33 -8.25 0.13
N LEU A 46 7.60 -8.69 -1.10
CA LEU A 46 7.38 -7.87 -2.29
C LEU A 46 5.90 -7.56 -2.49
N ILE A 47 5.01 -8.54 -2.31
CA ILE A 47 3.56 -8.33 -2.39
C ILE A 47 3.13 -7.28 -1.37
N LEU A 48 3.61 -7.39 -0.13
CA LEU A 48 3.33 -6.43 0.94
C LEU A 48 3.78 -5.01 0.58
N ILE A 49 4.93 -4.85 -0.06
CA ILE A 49 5.39 -3.55 -0.56
C ILE A 49 4.46 -3.11 -1.69
N VAL A 50 4.40 -3.83 -2.80
CA VAL A 50 3.67 -3.47 -4.03
C VAL A 50 2.22 -3.07 -3.76
N GLN A 51 1.48 -3.81 -2.93
CA GLN A 51 0.08 -3.48 -2.64
C GLN A 51 -0.08 -2.11 -1.96
N ASN A 52 0.82 -1.77 -1.02
CA ASN A 52 0.76 -0.49 -0.30
C ASN A 52 1.08 0.66 -1.26
N LEU A 53 1.98 0.41 -2.22
CA LEU A 53 2.33 1.38 -3.26
C LEU A 53 1.16 1.63 -4.20
N ILE A 54 0.45 0.57 -4.62
CA ILE A 54 -0.76 0.70 -5.43
C ILE A 54 -1.82 1.49 -4.66
N LEU A 55 -2.04 1.21 -3.37
CA LEU A 55 -3.01 1.95 -2.55
C LEU A 55 -2.66 3.44 -2.51
N ILE A 56 -1.42 3.76 -2.12
CA ILE A 56 -1.01 5.15 -1.94
C ILE A 56 -0.98 5.89 -3.28
N GLY A 57 -0.45 5.26 -4.33
CA GLY A 57 -0.43 5.84 -5.68
C GLY A 57 -1.84 6.09 -6.21
N SER A 58 -2.78 5.17 -5.98
CA SER A 58 -4.18 5.34 -6.36
C SER A 58 -4.85 6.47 -5.59
N ASP A 59 -4.65 6.55 -4.27
CA ASP A 59 -5.20 7.63 -3.43
C ASP A 59 -4.71 9.00 -3.89
N GLN A 60 -3.41 9.14 -4.12
CA GLN A 60 -2.81 10.38 -4.62
C GLN A 60 -3.33 10.74 -6.02
N TRP A 61 -3.40 9.76 -6.93
CA TRP A 61 -3.88 9.98 -8.30
C TRP A 61 -5.36 10.39 -8.32
N LEU A 62 -6.20 9.74 -7.52
CA LEU A 62 -7.63 10.08 -7.42
C LEU A 62 -7.83 11.46 -6.81
N LYS A 63 -7.08 11.82 -5.75
CA LYS A 63 -7.10 13.17 -5.17
C LYS A 63 -6.68 14.24 -6.18
N HIS A 64 -5.58 14.02 -6.89
CA HIS A 64 -5.12 14.96 -7.92
C HIS A 64 -6.11 15.09 -9.09
N ARG A 65 -6.78 14.00 -9.46
CA ARG A 65 -7.84 14.02 -10.49
C ARG A 65 -9.07 14.79 -10.03
N ALA A 66 -9.47 14.64 -8.76
CA ALA A 66 -10.66 15.27 -8.20
C ALA A 66 -10.46 16.76 -7.94
N ASP A 67 -9.26 17.18 -7.53
CA ASP A 67 -8.95 18.58 -7.24
C ASP A 67 -7.78 19.08 -8.09
N ARG A 68 -8.11 19.58 -9.30
CA ARG A 68 -7.13 20.16 -10.24
C ARG A 68 -6.68 21.57 -9.85
N SER A 69 -7.34 22.22 -8.88
CA SER A 69 -7.11 23.64 -8.56
C SER A 69 -6.08 23.83 -7.45
N ASP A 70 -5.81 22.81 -6.64
CA ASP A 70 -4.80 22.87 -5.60
C ASP A 70 -3.41 22.55 -6.20
N LYS A 71 -2.43 23.42 -5.99
CA LYS A 71 -1.03 23.27 -6.46
C LYS A 71 -0.15 22.53 -5.45
N GLY A 72 -0.66 22.27 -4.24
CA GLY A 72 0.01 21.46 -3.21
C GLY A 72 0.15 19.94 -3.47
N PRO A 73 -0.77 19.23 -4.17
CA PRO A 73 -0.77 17.77 -4.23
C PRO A 73 0.29 17.20 -5.19
N ALA A 74 0.81 17.97 -6.15
CA ALA A 74 1.79 17.46 -7.11
C ALA A 74 3.13 17.07 -6.45
N HIS A 75 3.58 17.85 -5.45
CA HIS A 75 4.82 17.55 -4.72
C HIS A 75 4.64 16.33 -3.80
N VAL A 76 3.48 16.22 -3.14
CA VAL A 76 3.14 15.06 -2.33
C VAL A 76 3.11 13.81 -3.21
N LEU A 77 2.39 13.86 -4.34
CA LEU A 77 2.30 12.76 -5.30
C LEU A 77 3.69 12.33 -5.82
N TYR A 78 4.56 13.29 -6.17
CA TYR A 78 5.95 12.99 -6.54
C TYR A 78 6.76 12.35 -5.40
N MET A 79 6.73 12.91 -4.18
CA MET A 79 7.40 12.32 -3.03
C MET A 79 6.90 10.91 -2.75
N THR A 80 5.61 10.68 -2.94
CA THR A 80 5.03 9.36 -2.73
C THR A 80 5.48 8.36 -3.79
N ILE A 81 5.57 8.76 -5.05
CA ILE A 81 6.14 7.94 -6.15
C ILE A 81 7.63 7.65 -5.90
N VAL A 82 8.41 8.63 -5.43
CA VAL A 82 9.85 8.43 -5.14
C VAL A 82 10.03 7.49 -3.95
N PHE A 83 9.29 7.70 -2.85
CA PHE A 83 9.31 6.80 -1.70
C PHE A 83 8.88 5.38 -2.07
N THR A 84 7.87 5.28 -2.94
CA THR A 84 7.40 4.04 -3.54
C THR A 84 8.51 3.30 -4.30
N ALA A 85 9.24 4.01 -5.17
CA ALA A 85 10.36 3.45 -5.93
C ALA A 85 11.51 3.00 -5.02
N ILE A 86 11.78 3.74 -3.93
CA ILE A 86 12.80 3.35 -2.93
C ILE A 86 12.40 2.06 -2.22
N LEU A 87 11.14 1.93 -1.78
CA LEU A 87 10.66 0.71 -1.14
C LEU A 87 10.72 -0.50 -2.09
N LEU A 88 10.37 -0.32 -3.37
CA LEU A 88 10.53 -1.38 -4.38
C LEU A 88 12.00 -1.78 -4.56
N ALA A 89 12.91 -0.81 -4.62
CA ALA A 89 14.33 -1.07 -4.74
C ALA A 89 14.85 -1.86 -3.52
N ILE A 90 14.46 -1.48 -2.30
CA ILE A 90 14.83 -2.20 -1.08
C ILE A 90 14.26 -3.62 -1.08
N GLY A 91 12.98 -3.79 -1.44
CA GLY A 91 12.35 -5.11 -1.56
C GLY A 91 13.03 -6.01 -2.59
N ALA A 92 13.36 -5.46 -3.76
CA ALA A 92 14.06 -6.16 -4.82
C ALA A 92 15.50 -6.52 -4.41
N ILE A 93 16.21 -5.61 -3.75
CA ILE A 93 17.56 -5.86 -3.22
C ILE A 93 17.52 -6.97 -2.15
N GLY A 94 16.55 -6.92 -1.22
CA GLY A 94 16.34 -7.96 -0.22
C GLY A 94 16.10 -9.35 -0.84
N LEU A 95 15.45 -9.41 -2.01
CA LEU A 95 15.31 -10.63 -2.80
C LEU A 95 16.55 -11.00 -3.62
N MET A 96 17.33 -10.05 -4.11
CA MET A 96 18.56 -10.34 -4.87
C MET A 96 19.66 -10.92 -3.98
N PHE A 97 19.72 -10.53 -2.70
CA PHE A 97 20.60 -11.17 -1.71
C PHE A 97 20.15 -12.58 -1.29
N HIS A 98 19.03 -13.09 -1.82
CA HIS A 98 18.55 -14.46 -1.62
C HIS A 98 19.38 -15.51 -2.39
N GLY A 99 20.23 -15.08 -3.34
CA GLY A 99 20.95 -15.94 -4.29
C GLY A 99 22.48 -16.08 -4.10
N LYS A 100 23.04 -15.72 -2.95
CA LYS A 100 24.45 -16.00 -2.61
C LYS A 100 24.57 -16.76 -1.29
#